data_AF-A0A4R0QWY9-F1
#
_entry.id   AF-A0A4R0QWY9-F1
#
_cell.length_a   1.000
_cell.length_b   1.000
_cell.length_c   1.000
_cell.angle_alpha   90.00
_cell.angle_beta   90.00
_cell.angle_gamma   90.00
#
_symmetry.space_group_name_H-M   'P 1'
#
loop_
_entity.id
_entity.type
_entity.pdbx_description
1 polymer ?
#
loop_
_entity_poly.entity_id
_entity_poly.type
_entity_poly.pdbx_seq_one_letter_code
_entity_poly.pdbx_strand_id
1 'polypeptide(L)'
;MLGFDPQSLPQKPLTMSLMVALEPPSLRRLLKLGLRRGLSDDQLCCFLAEEWGLQLDSQDALTLLHVLDERGWFRSSSSGDHWKTHLGS
;
A
#
# COMPACT_ATOMS: atom_id res chain seq x y z
N MET A 1 -8.19 -12.05 3.89
CA MET A 1 -9.23 -11.18 3.30
C MET A 1 -9.01 -9.76 3.82
N LEU A 2 -8.88 -8.79 2.91
CA LEU A 2 -8.46 -7.41 3.23
C LEU A 2 -9.41 -6.62 4.15
N GLY A 3 -10.67 -7.04 4.26
CA GLY A 3 -11.69 -6.33 5.06
C GLY A 3 -12.25 -5.06 4.41
N PHE A 4 -11.82 -4.74 3.19
CA PHE A 4 -12.36 -3.68 2.33
C PHE A 4 -12.12 -4.03 0.85
N ASP A 5 -12.78 -3.33 -0.06
CA ASP A 5 -12.55 -3.45 -1.50
C ASP A 5 -11.52 -2.39 -1.97
N PRO A 6 -10.32 -2.80 -2.44
CA PRO A 6 -9.32 -1.87 -2.98
C PRO A 6 -9.83 -1.00 -4.13
N GLN A 7 -10.75 -1.50 -4.96
CA GLN A 7 -11.26 -0.75 -6.11
C GLN A 7 -12.10 0.47 -5.70
N SER A 8 -12.63 0.46 -4.47
CA SER A 8 -13.38 1.59 -3.90
C SER A 8 -12.50 2.78 -3.50
N LEU A 9 -11.17 2.65 -3.55
CA LEU A 9 -10.25 3.72 -3.20
C LEU A 9 -10.36 4.92 -4.17
N PRO A 10 -10.28 6.16 -3.66
CA PRO A 10 -10.37 7.36 -4.47
C PRO A 10 -9.37 7.42 -5.63
N GLN A 11 -9.81 7.90 -6.80
CA GLN A 11 -8.98 8.02 -8.00
C GLN A 11 -8.13 9.31 -8.06
N LYS A 12 -7.90 9.94 -6.92
CA LYS A 12 -7.16 11.22 -6.82
C LYS A 12 -5.76 11.00 -6.24
N PRO A 13 -4.83 11.94 -6.43
CA PRO A 13 -3.49 11.81 -5.86
C PRO A 13 -3.55 11.66 -4.33
N LEU A 14 -2.60 10.90 -3.78
CA LEU A 14 -2.50 10.72 -2.33
C LEU A 14 -1.99 12.01 -1.70
N THR A 15 -2.86 12.74 -1.01
CA THR A 15 -2.47 13.85 -0.14
C THR A 15 -2.31 13.37 1.31
N MET A 16 -1.62 14.14 2.15
CA MET A 16 -1.56 13.86 3.59
C MET A 16 -2.95 13.80 4.23
N SER A 17 -3.86 14.69 3.83
CA SER A 17 -5.23 14.72 4.34
C SER A 17 -6.02 13.48 3.92
N LEU A 18 -5.88 13.05 2.65
CA LEU A 18 -6.50 11.82 2.18
C LEU A 18 -5.95 10.61 2.95
N MET A 19 -4.63 10.50 3.07
CA MET A 19 -3.98 9.38 3.77
C MET A 19 -4.48 9.26 5.21
N VAL A 20 -4.66 10.37 5.93
CA VAL A 20 -5.20 10.37 7.30
C VAL A 20 -6.65 9.90 7.36
N ALA A 21 -7.44 10.18 6.32
CA ALA A 21 -8.84 9.78 6.19
C ALA A 21 -9.06 8.37 5.61
N LEU A 22 -8.00 7.68 5.18
CA LEU A 22 -8.12 6.33 4.63
C LEU A 22 -8.53 5.32 5.70
N GLU A 23 -9.54 4.54 5.35
CA GLU A 23 -9.95 3.33 6.02
C GLU A 23 -9.70 2.14 5.07
N PRO A 24 -9.19 1.00 5.57
CA PRO A 24 -8.93 0.69 6.98
C PRO A 24 -7.64 1.32 7.55
N PRO A 25 -7.43 1.31 8.89
CA PRO A 25 -6.23 1.87 9.51
C PRO A 25 -4.94 1.17 9.07
N SER A 26 -5.02 -0.12 8.73
CA SER A 26 -3.91 -0.91 8.20
C SER A 26 -3.42 -0.37 6.85
N LEU A 27 -4.33 0.07 5.98
CA LEU A 27 -3.95 0.71 4.70
C LEU A 27 -3.18 2.01 4.97
N ARG A 28 -3.64 2.82 5.91
CA ARG A 28 -2.94 4.04 6.33
C ARG A 28 -1.57 3.74 6.93
N ARG A 29 -1.43 2.68 7.72
CA ARG A 29 -0.13 2.25 8.27
C ARG A 29 0.83 1.82 7.16
N LEU A 30 0.38 1.02 6.19
CA LEU A 30 1.17 0.61 5.03
C LEU A 30 1.76 1.83 4.31
N LEU A 31 0.92 2.79 3.96
CA LEU A 31 1.34 4.00 3.26
C LEU A 31 2.28 4.86 4.12
N LYS A 32 2.08 4.93 5.44
CA LYS A 32 3.01 5.63 6.34
C LYS A 32 4.39 4.96 6.40
N LEU A 33 4.46 3.63 6.36
CA LEU A 33 5.74 2.92 6.31
C LEU A 33 6.49 3.23 5.00
N GLY A 34 5.75 3.31 3.88
CA GLY A 34 6.31 3.62 2.56
C GLY A 34 6.82 5.06 2.40
N LEU A 35 6.41 6.00 3.26
CA LEU A 35 6.88 7.40 3.22
C LEU A 35 8.32 7.59 3.73
N ARG A 36 8.84 6.66 4.56
CA ARG A 36 10.15 6.84 5.21
C ARG A 36 11.30 6.43 4.29
N ARG A 37 11.79 5.20 4.41
CA ARG A 37 12.84 4.64 3.55
C ARG A 37 12.27 3.75 2.44
N GLY A 38 10.95 3.55 2.43
CA GLY A 38 10.29 2.47 1.72
C GLY A 38 10.33 1.17 2.53
N LEU A 39 9.66 0.14 2.02
CA LEU A 39 9.66 -1.22 2.57
C LEU A 39 10.38 -2.16 1.62
N SER A 40 11.26 -3.03 2.11
CA SER A 40 11.68 -4.20 1.32
C SER A 40 10.53 -5.19 1.13
N ASP A 41 10.69 -6.15 0.22
CA ASP A 41 9.71 -7.22 0.03
C ASP A 41 9.48 -8.03 1.32
N ASP A 42 10.53 -8.31 2.10
CA ASP A 42 10.40 -8.98 3.40
C ASP A 42 9.55 -8.18 4.39
N GLN A 43 9.78 -6.87 4.47
CA GLN A 43 9.02 -5.99 5.35
C GLN A 43 7.56 -5.89 4.91
N LEU A 44 7.32 -5.83 3.60
CA LEU A 44 5.97 -5.83 3.03
C LEU A 44 5.27 -7.17 3.31
N CYS A 45 5.97 -8.29 3.14
CA CYS A 45 5.46 -9.62 3.42
C CYS A 45 5.06 -9.76 4.90
N CYS A 46 5.93 -9.39 5.83
CA CYS A 46 5.61 -9.37 7.26
C CYS A 46 4.39 -8.50 7.56
N PHE A 47 4.32 -7.30 6.98
CA PHE A 47 3.19 -6.40 7.19
C PHE A 47 1.86 -6.99 6.69
N LEU A 48 1.86 -7.57 5.48
CA LEU A 48 0.67 -8.20 4.90
C LEU A 48 0.19 -9.40 5.74
N ALA A 49 1.13 -10.19 6.25
CA ALA A 49 0.83 -11.32 7.12
C ALA A 49 0.26 -10.86 8.48
N GLU A 50 0.85 -9.84 9.10
CA GLU A 50 0.43 -9.33 10.41
C GLU A 50 -0.92 -8.61 10.38
N GLU A 51 -1.16 -7.75 9.38
CA GLU A 51 -2.34 -6.88 9.35
C GLU A 51 -3.53 -7.54 8.64
N TRP A 52 -3.29 -8.43 7.68
CA TRP A 52 -4.35 -9.04 6.87
C TRP A 52 -4.27 -10.57 6.75
N GLY A 53 -3.25 -11.22 7.31
CA GLY A 53 -3.04 -12.66 7.16
C GLY A 53 -2.76 -13.09 5.72
N LEU A 54 -2.15 -12.21 4.91
CA LEU A 54 -1.91 -12.43 3.49
C LEU A 54 -0.44 -12.75 3.20
N GLN A 55 -0.22 -13.60 2.20
CA GLN A 55 1.08 -13.79 1.57
C GLN A 55 1.25 -12.78 0.42
N LEU A 56 2.48 -12.36 0.13
CA LEU A 56 2.75 -11.35 -0.89
C LEU A 56 2.28 -11.76 -2.30
N ASP A 57 2.34 -13.05 -2.61
CA ASP A 57 1.91 -13.66 -3.89
C ASP A 57 0.43 -14.04 -3.91
N SER A 58 -0.31 -13.82 -2.81
CA SER A 58 -1.75 -14.08 -2.78
C SER A 58 -2.50 -13.11 -3.69
N GLN A 59 -3.61 -13.57 -4.28
CA GLN A 59 -4.42 -12.75 -5.19
C GLN A 59 -4.90 -11.44 -4.53
N ASP A 60 -5.28 -11.48 -3.25
CA ASP A 60 -5.71 -10.30 -2.48
C ASP A 60 -4.57 -9.28 -2.37
N ALA A 61 -3.36 -9.73 -2.02
CA ALA A 61 -2.19 -8.86 -1.91
C ALA A 61 -1.81 -8.25 -3.26
N LEU A 62 -1.73 -9.07 -4.31
CA LEU A 62 -1.45 -8.61 -5.67
C LEU A 62 -2.48 -7.58 -6.16
N THR A 63 -3.76 -7.82 -5.87
CA THR A 63 -4.85 -6.89 -6.22
C THR A 63 -4.70 -5.55 -5.49
N LEU A 64 -4.41 -5.57 -4.18
CA LEU A 64 -4.16 -4.36 -3.41
C LEU A 64 -2.96 -3.58 -3.97
N LEU A 65 -1.83 -4.24 -4.17
CA LEU A 65 -0.61 -3.60 -4.65
C LEU A 65 -0.78 -3.03 -6.06
N HIS A 66 -1.48 -3.76 -6.93
CA HIS A 66 -1.80 -3.28 -8.28
C HIS A 66 -2.65 -2.02 -8.24
N VAL A 67 -3.72 -2.00 -7.45
CA VAL A 67 -4.56 -0.80 -7.31
C VAL A 67 -3.75 0.38 -6.76
N LEU A 68 -2.91 0.17 -5.75
CA LEU A 68 -2.12 1.26 -5.19
C LEU A 68 -1.06 1.78 -6.18
N ASP A 69 -0.52 0.94 -7.04
CA ASP A 69 0.41 1.34 -8.10
C ASP A 69 -0.32 2.10 -9.22
N GLU A 70 -1.47 1.61 -9.68
CA GLU A 70 -2.32 2.31 -10.66
C GLU A 70 -2.75 3.70 -10.17
N ARG A 71 -3.02 3.84 -8.87
CA ARG A 71 -3.31 5.13 -8.23
C ARG A 71 -2.06 6.01 -8.08
N GLY A 72 -0.87 5.47 -8.30
CA GLY A 72 0.41 6.12 -8.08
C GLY A 72 0.71 6.37 -6.60
N TRP A 73 0.06 5.65 -5.69
CA TRP A 73 0.17 5.85 -4.25
C TRP A 73 1.31 5.03 -3.65
N PHE A 74 1.47 3.78 -4.08
CA PHE A 74 2.45 2.85 -3.53
C PHE A 74 2.97 1.92 -4.61
N ARG A 75 4.28 1.98 -4.89
CA ARG A 75 4.90 1.21 -5.99
C ARG A 75 6.32 0.81 -5.68
N SER A 76 6.78 -0.26 -6.32
CA SER A 76 8.18 -0.67 -6.24
C SER A 76 9.09 0.35 -6.93
N SER A 77 10.27 0.57 -6.36
CA SER A 77 11.33 1.37 -6.96
C SER A 77 11.82 0.72 -8.24
N SER A 78 12.36 1.52 -9.16
CA SER A 78 12.98 1.02 -10.40
C SER A 78 14.15 0.07 -10.17
N SER A 79 14.78 0.07 -8.98
CA SER A 79 15.79 -0.93 -8.61
C SER A 79 15.19 -2.24 -8.06
N GLY A 80 13.87 -2.29 -7.84
CA GLY A 80 13.17 -3.44 -7.26
C GLY A 80 13.32 -3.60 -5.75
N ASP A 81 14.23 -2.86 -5.10
CA ASP A 81 14.61 -3.17 -3.72
C ASP A 81 13.62 -2.69 -2.66
N HIS A 82 12.79 -1.70 -2.99
CA HIS A 82 11.92 -1.06 -2.01
C HIS A 82 10.60 -0.56 -2.61
N TRP A 83 9.51 -0.73 -1.86
CA TRP A 83 8.21 -0.12 -2.12
C TRP A 83 8.08 1.23 -1.44
N LYS A 84 7.66 2.25 -2.18
CA LYS A 84 7.57 3.63 -1.68
C LYS A 84 6.17 4.20 -1.84
N THR A 85 5.79 4.99 -0.85
CA THR A 85 4.58 5.81 -0.92
C THR A 85 4.89 7.14 -1.59
N HIS A 86 4.07 7.53 -2.55
CA HIS A 86 4.20 8.79 -3.26
C HIS A 86 3.01 9.70 -2.93
N LEU A 87 3.32 10.89 -2.45
CA LEU A 87 2.33 11.94 -2.27
C LEU A 87 2.21 12.75 -3.57
N GLY A 88 0.99 13.10 -3.93
CA GLY A 88 0.72 14.04 -5.02
C GLY A 88 0.15 15.35 -4.50
N SER A 89 0.39 16.42 -5.26
CA SER A 89 -0.19 17.76 -5.08
C SER A 89 -1.43 17.94 -5.92
#